data_AF-A0A1B7UST0-F1
#
_entry.id   AF-A0A1B7UST0-F1
#
_cell.length_a   1.000
_cell.length_b   1.000
_cell.length_c   1.000
_cell.angle_alpha   90.00
_cell.angle_beta   90.00
_cell.angle_gamma   90.00
#
_symmetry.space_group_name_H-M   'P 1'
#
loop_
_entity.id
_entity.type
_entity.pdbx_description
1 polymer ?
#
loop_
_entity_poly.entity_id
_entity_poly.type
_entity_poly.pdbx_seq_one_letter_code
_entity_poly.pdbx_strand_id
1 'polypeptide(L)'
;PKLCTLMRKFWYRGHTKVCNQIILRAFDTKIDDKGVVWLRFGGLTPCKTLKLPTTLPTEVKCQLRLIKRNCRWEIHYTTDIQKAEKKTQGKIIGCDRGYTEVYATSSNDGARFLGNNFGKIQTEETDYRTAKQVRRNKIRSVFHKSIAKGNSAKADRIKRNNLGKIKWNNRETSFKGRIQTIVFTATHDLMLNAIKVAFEDLTEAIKSKKP
;
A
#
# COMPACT_ATOMS: atom_id res chain seq x y z
N PRO A 1 34.83 5.98 13.76
CA PRO A 1 34.47 6.28 12.35
C PRO A 1 34.74 5.15 11.31
N LYS A 2 35.76 4.28 11.50
CA LYS A 2 36.16 3.28 10.49
C LYS A 2 35.23 2.05 10.37
N LEU A 3 34.57 1.63 11.46
CA LEU A 3 33.68 0.45 11.48
C LEU A 3 32.45 0.62 10.56
N CYS A 4 31.82 1.81 10.60
CA CYS A 4 30.66 2.11 9.77
C CYS A 4 30.99 2.03 8.27
N THR A 5 32.20 2.43 7.87
CA THR A 5 32.67 2.41 6.48
C THR A 5 32.96 0.99 5.99
N LEU A 6 33.57 0.15 6.84
CA LEU A 6 33.79 -1.27 6.57
C LEU A 6 32.48 -2.05 6.45
N MET A 7 31.52 -1.82 7.35
CA MET A 7 30.20 -2.46 7.27
C MET A 7 29.45 -2.12 5.98
N ARG A 8 29.63 -0.90 5.43
CA ARG A 8 29.00 -0.45 4.18
C ARG A 8 29.57 -1.13 2.93
N LYS A 9 30.80 -1.65 2.98
CA LYS A 9 31.38 -2.45 1.88
C LYS A 9 30.71 -3.83 1.77
N PHE A 10 30.41 -4.45 2.91
CA PHE A 10 29.79 -5.79 2.94
C PHE A 10 28.25 -5.75 2.85
N TRP A 11 27.62 -4.64 3.22
CA TRP A 11 26.17 -4.45 3.16
C TRP A 11 25.83 -3.34 2.17
N TYR A 12 25.65 -3.70 0.90
CA TYR A 12 25.23 -2.80 -0.19
C TYR A 12 23.83 -2.25 0.13
N ARG A 13 23.78 -1.00 0.58
CA ARG A 13 22.66 -0.41 1.32
C ARG A 13 21.33 -0.41 0.56
N GLY A 14 20.28 -0.90 1.22
CA GLY A 14 18.93 -0.40 0.99
C GLY A 14 18.78 0.99 1.63
N HIS A 15 18.66 2.04 0.82
CA HIS A 15 18.29 3.37 1.32
C HIS A 15 16.78 3.44 1.54
N THR A 16 16.36 3.84 2.74
CA THR A 16 14.95 3.99 3.09
C THR A 16 14.71 5.36 3.69
N LYS A 17 13.73 6.10 3.13
CA LYS A 17 13.32 7.44 3.62
C LYS A 17 12.36 7.35 4.82
N VAL A 18 12.11 6.15 5.33
CA VAL A 18 11.17 5.91 6.44
C VAL A 18 11.91 6.13 7.77
N CYS A 19 11.65 7.26 8.44
CA CYS A 19 12.29 7.64 9.70
C CYS A 19 11.63 7.01 10.95
N ASN A 20 10.47 6.40 10.79
CA ASN A 20 9.63 5.84 11.84
C ASN A 20 9.69 4.30 11.86
N GLN A 21 10.87 3.71 11.64
CA GLN A 21 11.05 2.26 11.60
C GLN A 21 12.20 1.77 12.48
N ILE A 22 12.10 0.52 12.92
CA ILE A 22 13.14 -0.23 13.63
C ILE A 22 13.34 -1.55 12.87
N ILE A 23 14.59 -1.87 12.53
CA ILE A 23 14.94 -3.17 11.92
C ILE A 23 15.42 -4.08 13.05
N LEU A 24 14.70 -5.18 13.28
CA LEU A 24 15.03 -6.17 14.30
C LEU A 24 15.73 -7.36 13.67
N ARG A 25 16.92 -7.67 14.18
CA ARG A 25 17.73 -8.84 13.79
C ARG A 25 17.92 -9.83 14.94
N ALA A 26 18.01 -9.32 16.16
CA ALA A 26 18.11 -10.13 17.38
C ALA A 26 16.78 -10.06 18.11
N PHE A 27 15.94 -11.06 17.90
CA PHE A 27 14.66 -11.23 18.57
C PHE A 27 14.31 -12.72 18.61
N ASP A 28 13.33 -13.06 19.43
CA ASP A 28 12.71 -14.38 19.49
C ASP A 28 11.20 -14.22 19.34
N THR A 29 10.53 -15.17 18.72
CA THR A 29 9.06 -15.23 18.67
C THR A 29 8.60 -16.52 19.30
N LYS A 30 7.64 -16.43 20.24
CA LYS A 30 7.07 -17.60 20.90
C LYS A 30 5.56 -17.52 20.96
N ILE A 31 4.89 -18.60 20.61
CA ILE A 31 3.44 -18.76 20.81
C ILE A 31 3.18 -19.14 22.27
N ASP A 32 2.13 -18.55 22.87
CA ASP A 32 1.61 -18.96 24.17
C ASP A 32 0.45 -19.97 24.04
N ASP A 33 -0.02 -20.49 25.17
CA ASP A 33 -1.11 -21.48 25.23
C ASP A 33 -2.45 -20.95 24.69
N LYS A 34 -2.57 -19.62 24.51
CA LYS A 34 -3.75 -18.95 23.93
C LYS A 34 -3.59 -18.68 22.44
N GLY A 35 -2.50 -19.12 21.82
CA GLY A 35 -2.20 -18.90 20.41
C GLY A 35 -1.67 -17.51 20.07
N VAL A 36 -1.31 -16.69 21.07
CA VAL A 36 -0.76 -15.35 20.84
C VAL A 36 0.74 -15.45 20.60
N VAL A 37 1.20 -14.92 19.47
CA VAL A 37 2.64 -14.82 19.17
C VAL A 37 3.24 -13.62 19.90
N TRP A 38 4.23 -13.88 20.76
CA TRP A 38 4.99 -12.87 21.50
C TRP A 38 6.31 -12.57 20.81
N LEU A 39 6.54 -11.30 20.49
CA LEU A 39 7.82 -10.79 20.01
C LEU A 39 8.70 -10.39 21.21
N ARG A 40 9.85 -11.02 21.35
CA ARG A 40 10.76 -10.89 22.49
C ARG A 40 12.11 -10.34 22.03
N PHE A 41 12.65 -9.36 22.73
CA PHE A 41 13.99 -8.86 22.49
C PHE A 41 14.62 -8.30 23.77
N GLY A 42 15.93 -8.11 23.76
CA GLY A 42 16.67 -7.56 24.90
C GLY A 42 16.13 -6.18 25.29
N GLY A 43 15.84 -5.99 26.58
CA GLY A 43 15.49 -4.69 27.13
C GLY A 43 16.73 -3.85 27.45
N LEU A 44 16.50 -2.63 27.95
CA LEU A 44 17.57 -1.73 28.39
C LEU A 44 18.30 -2.21 29.65
N THR A 45 17.64 -3.06 30.45
CA THR A 45 18.20 -3.63 31.66
C THR A 45 18.71 -5.04 31.39
N PRO A 46 19.92 -5.40 31.86
CA PRO A 46 20.47 -6.74 31.71
C PRO A 46 19.48 -7.81 32.17
N CYS A 47 19.41 -8.91 31.42
CA CYS A 47 18.55 -10.08 31.68
C CYS A 47 17.04 -9.81 31.71
N LYS A 48 16.56 -8.60 31.43
CA LYS A 48 15.13 -8.29 31.30
C LYS A 48 14.73 -8.18 29.83
N THR A 49 13.98 -9.16 29.34
CA THR A 49 13.46 -9.14 27.96
C THR A 49 12.19 -8.30 27.89
N LEU A 50 12.10 -7.42 26.89
CA LEU A 50 10.83 -6.80 26.51
C LEU A 50 10.02 -7.83 25.71
N LYS A 51 8.73 -7.96 26.04
CA LYS A 51 7.78 -8.82 25.32
C LYS A 51 6.65 -7.96 24.78
N LEU A 52 6.36 -8.10 23.49
CA LEU A 52 5.25 -7.43 22.84
C LEU A 52 4.28 -8.49 22.30
N PRO A 53 2.99 -8.48 22.68
CA PRO A 53 2.01 -9.32 22.03
C PRO A 53 1.84 -8.85 20.58
N THR A 54 1.74 -9.78 19.65
CA THR A 54 1.61 -9.46 18.22
C THR A 54 0.36 -10.10 17.62
N THR A 55 -0.02 -9.60 16.45
CA THR A 55 -1.05 -10.19 15.60
C THR A 55 -0.43 -11.10 14.53
N LEU A 56 0.78 -11.62 14.77
CA LEU A 56 1.41 -12.56 13.84
C LEU A 56 0.62 -13.88 13.86
N PRO A 57 0.41 -14.52 12.70
CA PRO A 57 -0.31 -15.79 12.63
C PRO A 57 0.51 -16.96 13.19
N THR A 58 1.84 -16.90 13.05
CA THR A 58 2.77 -17.97 13.45
C THR A 58 4.09 -17.37 13.94
N GLU A 59 4.94 -18.20 14.55
CA GLU A 59 6.33 -17.82 14.85
C GLU A 59 7.10 -17.52 13.57
N VAL A 60 8.00 -16.54 13.65
CA VAL A 60 8.80 -16.06 12.53
C VAL A 60 10.25 -15.94 12.98
N LYS A 61 11.17 -16.51 12.19
CA LYS A 61 12.62 -16.49 12.47
C LYS A 61 13.42 -15.63 11.48
N CYS A 62 12.75 -14.77 10.70
CA CYS A 62 13.39 -13.93 9.69
C CYS A 62 13.54 -12.47 10.16
N GLN A 63 14.29 -11.65 9.43
CA GLN A 63 14.47 -10.24 9.80
C GLN A 63 13.12 -9.49 9.80
N LEU A 64 12.78 -8.85 10.92
CA LEU A 64 11.55 -8.05 11.05
C LEU A 64 11.83 -6.56 10.86
N ARG A 65 10.86 -5.85 10.30
CA ARG A 65 10.82 -4.39 10.27
C ARG A 65 9.56 -3.90 10.99
N LEU A 66 9.75 -3.20 12.09
CA LEU A 66 8.68 -2.52 12.82
C LEU A 66 8.51 -1.10 12.30
N ILE A 67 7.29 -0.69 11.93
CA ILE A 67 7.00 0.67 11.46
C ILE A 67 5.90 1.29 12.33
N LYS A 68 6.16 2.46 12.92
CA LYS A 68 5.16 3.20 13.71
C LYS A 68 4.29 4.08 12.82
N ARG A 69 3.02 3.75 12.62
CA ARG A 69 2.06 4.58 11.85
C ARG A 69 0.85 4.91 12.70
N ASN A 70 0.43 6.18 12.77
CA ASN A 70 -0.85 6.58 13.38
C ASN A 70 -1.20 5.84 14.69
N CYS A 71 -0.27 5.84 15.66
CA CYS A 71 -0.38 5.16 16.96
C CYS A 71 -0.41 3.61 16.95
N ARG A 72 -0.23 2.96 15.80
CA ARG A 72 -0.03 1.49 15.69
C ARG A 72 1.39 1.14 15.25
N TRP A 73 1.81 -0.07 15.58
CA TRP A 73 3.03 -0.67 15.07
C TRP A 73 2.67 -1.72 14.02
N GLU A 74 3.30 -1.63 12.86
CA GLU A 74 3.17 -2.59 11.76
C GLU A 74 4.41 -3.48 11.74
N ILE A 75 4.23 -4.80 11.70
CA ILE A 75 5.31 -5.78 11.60
C ILE A 75 5.41 -6.22 10.14
N HIS A 76 6.52 -5.90 9.49
CA HIS A 76 6.79 -6.26 8.10
C HIS A 76 7.87 -7.33 8.09
N TYR A 77 7.60 -8.45 7.44
CA TYR A 77 8.51 -9.57 7.31
C TYR A 77 8.32 -10.22 5.94
N THR A 78 9.36 -10.90 5.46
CA THR A 78 9.32 -11.64 4.21
C THR A 78 9.05 -13.11 4.51
N THR A 79 8.24 -13.72 3.66
CA THR A 79 7.91 -15.14 3.69
C THR A 79 8.20 -15.73 2.33
N ASP A 80 8.78 -16.93 2.30
CA ASP A 80 8.95 -17.66 1.06
C ASP A 80 7.59 -18.14 0.57
N ILE A 81 7.28 -17.81 -0.68
CA ILE A 81 6.05 -18.23 -1.33
C ILE A 81 6.40 -19.36 -2.28
N GLN A 82 5.68 -20.47 -2.21
CA GLN A 82 5.86 -21.56 -3.16
C GLN A 82 5.60 -21.06 -4.58
N LYS A 83 6.55 -21.32 -5.48
CA LYS A 83 6.39 -20.98 -6.89
C LYS A 83 5.29 -21.85 -7.47
N ALA A 84 4.26 -21.22 -8.01
CA ALA A 84 3.20 -21.95 -8.71
C ALA A 84 3.77 -22.71 -9.91
N GLU A 85 3.29 -23.93 -10.12
CA GLU A 85 3.63 -24.71 -11.30
C GLU A 85 3.10 -24.04 -12.57
N LYS A 86 3.82 -24.22 -13.68
CA LYS A 86 3.40 -23.67 -14.96
C LYS A 86 2.21 -24.48 -15.49
N LYS A 87 1.10 -23.82 -15.76
CA LYS A 87 -0.06 -24.45 -16.42
C LYS A 87 0.35 -25.00 -17.80
N THR A 88 -0.02 -26.25 -18.06
CA THR A 88 0.20 -26.95 -19.33
C THR A 88 -1.02 -26.90 -20.25
N GLN A 89 -2.19 -26.57 -19.72
CA GLN A 89 -3.46 -26.49 -20.45
C GLN A 89 -4.15 -25.16 -20.16
N GLY A 90 -4.90 -24.66 -21.15
CA GLY A 90 -5.67 -23.42 -21.07
C GLY A 90 -5.80 -22.75 -22.43
N LYS A 91 -6.39 -21.56 -22.43
CA LYS A 91 -6.71 -20.79 -23.64
C LYS A 91 -5.69 -19.68 -23.89
N ILE A 92 -5.49 -19.33 -25.15
CA ILE A 92 -4.83 -18.08 -25.52
C ILE A 92 -5.89 -17.00 -25.47
N ILE A 93 -5.71 -16.02 -24.57
CA ILE A 93 -6.67 -14.94 -24.36
C ILE A 93 -6.01 -13.63 -24.76
N GLY A 94 -6.62 -12.90 -25.70
CA GLY A 94 -6.29 -11.51 -25.94
C GLY A 94 -7.01 -10.65 -24.91
N CYS A 95 -6.32 -9.71 -24.26
CA CYS A 95 -6.95 -8.74 -23.38
C CYS A 95 -6.53 -7.31 -23.70
N ASP A 96 -7.53 -6.42 -23.68
CA ASP A 96 -7.36 -4.97 -23.73
C ASP A 96 -7.66 -4.37 -22.36
N ARG A 97 -6.96 -3.30 -21.99
CA ARG A 97 -7.08 -2.62 -20.70
C ARG A 97 -7.97 -1.39 -20.85
N GLY A 98 -9.15 -1.44 -20.23
CA GLY A 98 -10.14 -0.39 -20.31
C GLY A 98 -10.07 0.63 -19.17
N TYR A 99 -10.77 1.75 -19.36
CA TYR A 99 -11.07 2.71 -18.31
C TYR A 99 -12.36 2.34 -17.56
N THR A 100 -13.37 1.86 -18.26
CA THR A 100 -14.69 1.47 -17.73
C THR A 100 -14.64 0.14 -16.96
N GLU A 101 -14.00 -0.87 -17.55
CA GLU A 101 -13.72 -2.18 -16.98
C GLU A 101 -12.20 -2.42 -16.93
N VAL A 102 -11.75 -3.39 -16.14
CA VAL A 102 -10.31 -3.67 -16.02
C VAL A 102 -9.78 -4.35 -17.28
N TYR A 103 -10.48 -5.38 -17.78
CA TYR A 103 -10.10 -6.09 -19.00
C TYR A 103 -11.30 -6.33 -19.91
N ALA A 104 -11.14 -6.04 -21.20
CA ALA A 104 -11.98 -6.58 -22.26
C ALA A 104 -11.22 -7.74 -22.91
N THR A 105 -11.80 -8.94 -22.92
CA THR A 105 -11.13 -10.14 -23.40
C THR A 105 -11.73 -10.62 -24.71
N SER A 106 -10.90 -11.14 -25.60
CA SER A 106 -11.32 -11.89 -26.79
C SER A 106 -10.80 -13.31 -26.68
N SER A 107 -11.71 -14.27 -26.82
CA SER A 107 -11.42 -15.71 -26.82
C SER A 107 -12.29 -16.40 -27.86
N ASN A 108 -11.92 -17.63 -28.24
CA ASN A 108 -12.69 -18.43 -29.20
C ASN A 108 -14.15 -18.67 -28.76
N ASP A 109 -14.46 -18.56 -27.46
CA ASP A 109 -15.80 -18.76 -26.90
C ASP A 109 -16.55 -17.44 -26.65
N GLY A 110 -16.04 -16.32 -27.18
CA GLY A 110 -16.66 -15.00 -27.08
C GLY A 110 -15.91 -14.01 -26.20
N ALA A 111 -16.35 -12.76 -26.28
CA ALA A 111 -15.77 -11.64 -25.55
C ALA A 111 -16.34 -11.55 -24.12
N ARG A 112 -15.48 -11.33 -23.12
CA ARG A 112 -15.89 -11.11 -21.72
C ARG A 112 -15.31 -9.80 -21.20
N PHE A 113 -16.10 -9.08 -20.41
CA PHE A 113 -15.67 -7.91 -19.67
C PHE A 113 -15.41 -8.29 -18.20
N LEU A 114 -14.21 -8.01 -17.71
CA LEU A 114 -13.76 -8.35 -16.36
C LEU A 114 -13.52 -7.08 -15.54
N GLY A 115 -13.95 -7.09 -14.29
CA GLY A 115 -13.77 -5.96 -13.40
C GLY A 115 -14.70 -4.79 -13.73
N ASN A 116 -15.99 -5.07 -13.90
CA ASN A 116 -17.03 -4.07 -14.14
C ASN A 116 -17.05 -3.00 -13.03
N ASN A 117 -17.49 -1.79 -13.38
CA ASN A 117 -17.53 -0.60 -12.50
C ASN A 117 -16.16 0.00 -12.11
N PHE A 118 -15.06 -0.43 -12.76
CA PHE A 118 -13.73 0.11 -12.49
C PHE A 118 -13.65 1.62 -12.74
N GLY A 119 -14.19 2.09 -13.87
CA GLY A 119 -14.23 3.52 -14.21
C GLY A 119 -15.14 4.31 -13.28
N LYS A 120 -16.33 3.77 -12.97
CA LYS A 120 -17.30 4.42 -12.09
C LYS A 120 -16.72 4.73 -10.71
N ILE A 121 -16.03 3.77 -10.10
CA ILE A 121 -15.42 3.95 -8.77
C ILE A 121 -14.32 5.02 -8.78
N GLN A 122 -13.54 5.11 -9.87
CA GLN A 122 -12.52 6.14 -10.02
C GLN A 122 -13.13 7.53 -10.22
N THR A 123 -14.18 7.64 -11.03
CA THR A 123 -14.91 8.89 -11.26
C THR A 123 -15.53 9.41 -9.96
N GLU A 124 -16.26 8.55 -9.23
CA GLU A 124 -16.89 8.91 -7.94
C GLU A 124 -15.86 9.43 -6.92
N GLU A 125 -14.70 8.79 -6.84
CA GLU A 125 -13.65 9.21 -5.92
C GLU A 125 -12.99 10.53 -6.38
N THR A 126 -12.82 10.72 -7.68
CA THR A 126 -12.27 11.96 -8.26
C THR A 126 -13.20 13.14 -7.98
N ASP A 127 -14.50 13.00 -8.24
CA ASP A 127 -15.50 14.03 -7.97
C ASP A 127 -15.56 14.40 -6.49
N TYR A 128 -15.57 13.38 -5.62
CA TYR A 128 -15.51 13.58 -4.18
C TYR A 128 -14.26 14.39 -3.77
N ARG A 129 -13.09 14.03 -4.30
CA ARG A 129 -11.81 14.69 -4.00
C ARG A 129 -11.82 16.14 -4.45
N THR A 130 -12.28 16.40 -5.67
CA THR A 130 -12.40 17.76 -6.22
C THR A 130 -13.28 18.62 -5.33
N ALA A 131 -14.50 18.18 -5.04
CA ALA A 131 -15.42 18.91 -4.16
C ALA A 131 -14.85 19.11 -2.74
N LYS A 132 -14.08 18.14 -2.22
CA LYS A 132 -13.44 18.26 -0.90
C LYS A 132 -12.28 19.26 -0.91
N GLN A 133 -11.43 19.24 -1.93
CA GLN A 133 -10.29 20.14 -2.06
C GLN A 133 -10.72 21.59 -2.26
N VAL A 134 -11.77 21.84 -3.04
CA VAL A 134 -12.36 23.19 -3.19
C VAL A 134 -12.76 23.77 -1.82
N ARG A 135 -13.51 23.01 -1.01
CA ARG A 135 -13.89 23.43 0.35
C ARG A 135 -12.68 23.61 1.27
N ARG A 136 -11.69 22.72 1.17
CA ARG A 136 -10.46 22.80 1.96
C ARG A 136 -9.63 24.05 1.63
N ASN A 137 -9.56 24.44 0.36
CA ASN A 137 -8.87 25.65 -0.09
C ASN A 137 -9.51 26.91 0.49
N LYS A 138 -10.85 26.97 0.58
CA LYS A 138 -11.55 28.07 1.27
C LYS A 138 -11.13 28.18 2.74
N ILE A 139 -11.10 27.07 3.48
CA ILE A 139 -10.65 27.03 4.88
C ILE A 139 -9.18 27.46 4.99
N ARG A 140 -8.34 27.03 4.04
CA ARG A 140 -6.92 27.40 4.00
C ARG A 140 -6.74 28.91 3.79
N SER A 141 -7.56 29.53 2.95
CA SER A 141 -7.59 30.99 2.81
C SER A 141 -7.93 31.69 4.13
N VAL A 142 -8.95 31.21 4.87
CA VAL A 142 -9.30 31.76 6.19
C VAL A 142 -8.16 31.59 7.20
N PHE A 143 -7.46 30.46 7.16
CA PHE A 143 -6.25 30.24 7.98
C PHE A 143 -5.18 31.30 7.68
N HIS A 144 -4.82 31.50 6.41
CA HIS A 144 -3.82 32.50 6.03
C HIS A 144 -4.24 33.93 6.40
N LYS A 145 -5.52 34.29 6.21
CA LYS A 145 -6.05 35.58 6.66
C LYS A 145 -5.98 35.75 8.18
N SER A 146 -6.16 34.68 8.96
CA SER A 146 -6.09 34.74 10.42
C SER A 146 -4.64 34.95 10.90
N ILE A 147 -3.67 34.30 10.25
CA ILE A 147 -2.24 34.52 10.49
C ILE A 147 -1.86 35.97 10.15
N ALA A 148 -2.27 36.47 8.98
CA ALA A 148 -1.96 37.84 8.55
C ALA A 148 -2.53 38.91 9.50
N LYS A 149 -3.67 38.64 10.14
CA LYS A 149 -4.29 39.50 11.16
C LYS A 149 -3.73 39.31 12.58
N GLY A 150 -2.69 38.50 12.76
CA GLY A 150 -2.08 38.22 14.07
C GLY A 150 -2.93 37.33 15.00
N ASN A 151 -4.04 36.75 14.53
CA ASN A 151 -4.91 35.90 15.35
C ASN A 151 -4.40 34.44 15.35
N SER A 152 -3.34 34.20 16.13
CA SER A 152 -2.69 32.90 16.28
C SER A 152 -3.63 31.82 16.84
N ALA A 153 -4.43 32.15 17.86
CA ALA A 153 -5.36 31.21 18.50
C ALA A 153 -6.40 30.64 17.51
N LYS A 154 -6.95 31.49 16.62
CA LYS A 154 -7.87 31.05 15.57
C LYS A 154 -7.14 30.21 14.51
N ALA A 155 -5.96 30.65 14.08
CA ALA A 155 -5.18 29.92 13.08
C ALA A 155 -4.81 28.50 13.57
N ASP A 156 -4.40 28.36 14.82
CA ASP A 156 -4.06 27.06 15.42
C ASP A 156 -5.27 26.13 15.53
N ARG A 157 -6.44 26.67 15.88
CA ARG A 157 -7.69 25.90 15.91
C ARG A 157 -8.04 25.38 14.51
N ILE A 158 -7.90 26.21 13.48
CA ILE A 158 -8.15 25.80 12.09
C ILE A 158 -7.14 24.72 11.66
N LYS A 159 -5.85 24.92 11.98
CA LYS A 159 -4.78 23.99 11.64
C LYS A 159 -5.02 22.61 12.25
N ARG A 160 -5.29 22.55 13.55
CA ARG A 160 -5.49 21.30 14.30
C ARG A 160 -6.76 20.56 13.87
N ASN A 161 -7.87 21.27 13.69
CA ASN A 161 -9.17 20.62 13.50
C ASN A 161 -9.55 20.40 12.03
N ASN A 162 -9.06 21.23 11.10
CA ASN A 162 -9.53 21.22 9.71
C ASN A 162 -8.44 20.86 8.71
N LEU A 163 -7.18 21.26 8.95
CA LEU A 163 -6.08 21.12 7.98
C LEU A 163 -5.23 19.86 8.19
N GLY A 164 -5.65 18.93 9.05
CA GLY A 164 -5.07 17.58 9.15
C GLY A 164 -5.40 16.68 7.95
N LYS A 165 -4.62 15.60 7.75
CA LYS A 165 -4.76 14.66 6.62
C LYS A 165 -5.20 13.25 7.02
N ILE A 166 -5.51 12.98 8.29
CA ILE A 166 -5.85 11.62 8.77
C ILE A 166 -7.01 11.02 7.96
N LYS A 167 -8.14 11.72 7.85
CA LYS A 167 -9.31 11.27 7.07
C LYS A 167 -9.00 11.09 5.59
N TRP A 168 -8.16 11.97 5.03
CA TRP A 168 -7.72 11.89 3.63
C TRP A 168 -6.90 10.62 3.39
N ASN A 169 -5.91 10.37 4.24
CA ASN A 169 -5.04 9.20 4.13
C ASN A 169 -5.83 7.90 4.31
N ASN A 170 -6.77 7.84 5.27
CA ASN A 170 -7.60 6.65 5.46
C ASN A 170 -8.47 6.36 4.23
N ARG A 171 -9.06 7.40 3.64
CA ARG A 171 -9.86 7.25 2.41
C ARG A 171 -9.00 6.84 1.21
N GLU A 172 -7.82 7.42 1.05
CA GLU A 172 -6.84 7.02 0.04
C GLU A 172 -6.44 5.55 0.18
N THR A 173 -6.16 5.09 1.40
CA THR A 173 -5.86 3.67 1.67
C THR A 173 -7.04 2.78 1.32
N SER A 174 -8.26 3.15 1.73
CA SER A 174 -9.47 2.38 1.41
C SER A 174 -9.73 2.32 -0.09
N PHE A 175 -9.60 3.44 -0.81
CA PHE A 175 -9.76 3.51 -2.25
C PHE A 175 -8.72 2.65 -2.98
N LYS A 176 -7.45 2.75 -2.62
CA LYS A 176 -6.39 1.90 -3.16
C LYS A 176 -6.66 0.42 -2.93
N GLY A 177 -7.12 0.05 -1.73
CA GLY A 177 -7.52 -1.32 -1.44
C GLY A 177 -8.66 -1.80 -2.35
N ARG A 178 -9.72 -1.00 -2.52
CA ARG A 178 -10.84 -1.33 -3.43
C ARG A 178 -10.39 -1.54 -4.87
N ILE A 179 -9.57 -0.62 -5.39
CA ILE A 179 -9.00 -0.71 -6.74
C ILE A 179 -8.13 -1.97 -6.89
N GLN A 180 -7.25 -2.23 -5.92
CA GLN A 180 -6.41 -3.43 -5.92
C GLN A 180 -7.25 -4.70 -5.90
N THR A 181 -8.32 -4.77 -5.11
CA THR A 181 -9.23 -5.91 -5.09
C THR A 181 -9.88 -6.14 -6.44
N ILE A 182 -10.42 -5.09 -7.08
CA ILE A 182 -11.08 -5.23 -8.39
C ILE A 182 -10.09 -5.72 -9.45
N VAL A 183 -8.91 -5.11 -9.51
CA VAL A 183 -7.86 -5.53 -10.44
C VAL A 183 -7.42 -6.95 -10.15
N PHE A 184 -7.17 -7.32 -8.89
CA PHE A 184 -6.78 -8.66 -8.50
C PHE A 184 -7.83 -9.70 -8.91
N THR A 185 -9.10 -9.47 -8.60
CA THR A 185 -10.19 -10.37 -8.96
C THR A 185 -10.31 -10.53 -10.47
N ALA A 186 -10.23 -9.43 -11.23
CA ALA A 186 -10.25 -9.47 -12.69
C ALA A 186 -9.04 -10.22 -13.27
N THR A 187 -7.83 -9.99 -12.74
CA THR A 187 -6.63 -10.73 -13.15
C THR A 187 -6.73 -12.20 -12.80
N HIS A 188 -7.32 -12.53 -11.65
CA HIS A 188 -7.46 -13.91 -11.21
C HIS A 188 -8.43 -14.67 -12.13
N ASP A 189 -9.59 -14.09 -12.45
CA ASP A 189 -10.55 -14.69 -13.40
C ASP A 189 -9.92 -14.86 -14.80
N LEU A 190 -9.18 -13.85 -15.28
CA LEU A 190 -8.43 -13.93 -16.54
C LEU A 190 -7.44 -15.12 -16.53
N MET A 191 -6.63 -15.22 -15.48
CA MET A 191 -5.56 -16.22 -15.37
C MET A 191 -6.08 -17.63 -15.02
N LEU A 192 -7.33 -17.77 -14.59
CA LEU A 192 -7.92 -19.06 -14.24
C LEU A 192 -7.97 -19.97 -15.47
N ASN A 193 -8.34 -19.44 -16.63
CA ASN A 193 -8.49 -20.18 -17.88
C ASN A 193 -7.34 -19.95 -18.88
N ALA A 194 -6.51 -18.93 -18.69
CA ALA A 194 -5.45 -18.60 -19.64
C ALA A 194 -4.22 -19.51 -19.49
N ILE A 195 -3.69 -20.00 -20.61
CA ILE A 195 -2.31 -20.52 -20.71
C ILE A 195 -1.35 -19.45 -21.22
N LYS A 196 -1.84 -18.54 -22.08
CA LYS A 196 -1.10 -17.42 -22.64
C LYS A 196 -2.02 -16.22 -22.70
N VAL A 197 -1.51 -15.06 -22.31
CA VAL A 197 -2.24 -13.79 -22.39
C VAL A 197 -1.51 -12.88 -23.34
N ALA A 198 -2.19 -12.44 -24.40
CA ALA A 198 -1.73 -11.40 -25.29
C ALA A 198 -2.33 -10.06 -24.84
N PHE A 199 -1.52 -9.02 -24.74
CA PHE A 199 -1.94 -7.68 -24.33
C PHE A 199 -1.14 -6.63 -25.10
N GLU A 200 -1.71 -5.44 -25.23
CA GLU A 200 -1.03 -4.32 -25.88
C GLU A 200 0.07 -3.72 -24.99
N ASP A 201 1.20 -3.39 -25.60
CA ASP A 201 2.26 -2.64 -24.91
C ASP A 201 1.88 -1.16 -24.85
N LEU A 202 1.47 -0.71 -23.67
CA LEU A 202 1.05 0.66 -23.40
C LEU A 202 2.21 1.55 -22.91
N THR A 203 3.47 1.11 -23.03
CA THR A 203 4.62 1.94 -22.65
C THR A 203 4.95 3.00 -23.70
N GLU A 204 4.49 2.84 -24.94
CA GLU A 204 4.63 3.84 -25.99
C GLU A 204 3.53 4.90 -25.89
N ALA A 205 3.91 6.18 -26.00
CA ALA A 205 2.93 7.26 -26.05
C ALA A 205 2.07 7.10 -27.31
N ILE A 206 0.76 6.89 -27.11
CA ILE A 206 -0.21 6.87 -28.20
C ILE A 206 -0.11 8.22 -28.92
N LYS A 207 0.47 8.23 -30.13
CA LYS A 207 0.54 9.43 -30.97
C LYS A 207 -0.89 9.92 -31.16
N SER A 208 -1.22 11.10 -30.62
CA SER A 208 -2.52 11.71 -30.88
C SER A 208 -2.65 11.89 -32.38
N LYS A 209 -3.66 11.29 -33.01
CA LYS A 209 -4.13 11.77 -34.30
C LYS A 209 -4.74 13.14 -34.02
N LYS A 210 -3.98 14.21 -34.24
CA LYS A 210 -4.60 15.53 -34.40
C LYS A 210 -5.44 15.48 -35.67
N PRO A 211 -6.70 15.98 -35.66
CA PRO A 211 -7.38 16.35 -36.89
C PRO A 211 -6.62 17.46 -37.62
#